data_AF-X1MXB0-F1
#
_entry.id   AF-X1MXB0-F1
#
_cell.length_a   1.000
_cell.length_b   1.000
_cell.length_c   1.000
_cell.angle_alpha   90.00
_cell.angle_beta   90.00
_cell.angle_gamma   90.00
#
_symmetry.space_group_name_H-M   'P 1'
#
loop_
_entity.id
_entity.type
_entity.pdbx_description
1 polymer ?
#
loop_
_entity_poly.entity_id
_entity_poly.type
_entity_poly.pdbx_seq_one_letter_code
_entity_poly.pdbx_strand_id
1 'polypeptide(L)'
;PLASLAMAGIFYGLSILLAQAEQTLIADLMQWLAIINVILALFNLIPGFPLDGGRVFRAIIWRRTGNYHRATRLVTKVGQGVAYAFVAGGVVIIFVAHLWLNGLWLVFIGWFLHDAARATYQQILLRDSLSGVKVRHVTDYSCPLVSPELTLERLVQEYILPTGRNCFPVARETLLEGMITLCDLKKIPPPHWDTTTVRDIMTPVNKLKAIRSTVG
;
A
#
# COMPACT_ATOMS: atom_id res chain seq x y z
N PRO A 1 -4.17 -8.05 15.18
CA PRO A 1 -4.37 -8.47 16.60
C PRO A 1 -5.82 -8.88 16.97
N LEU A 2 -6.85 -8.09 16.61
CA LEU A 2 -8.25 -8.39 16.98
C LEU A 2 -8.74 -9.75 16.44
N ALA A 3 -8.40 -10.08 15.19
CA ALA A 3 -8.73 -11.38 14.62
C ALA A 3 -8.12 -12.54 15.42
N SER A 4 -6.86 -12.44 15.82
CA SER A 4 -6.21 -13.44 16.67
C SER A 4 -6.88 -13.55 18.04
N LEU A 5 -7.26 -12.44 18.67
CA LEU A 5 -8.02 -12.48 19.93
C LEU A 5 -9.41 -13.10 19.76
N ALA A 6 -10.10 -12.81 18.67
CA ALA A 6 -11.40 -13.42 18.36
C ALA A 6 -11.26 -14.94 18.18
N MET A 7 -10.26 -15.38 17.39
CA MET A 7 -9.96 -16.80 17.23
C MET A 7 -9.58 -17.48 18.54
N ALA A 8 -8.80 -16.81 19.40
CA ALA A 8 -8.48 -17.31 20.73
C ALA A 8 -9.74 -17.53 21.59
N GLY A 9 -10.66 -16.56 21.59
CA GLY A 9 -11.94 -16.69 22.30
C GLY A 9 -12.81 -17.83 21.78
N ILE A 10 -12.87 -18.00 20.45
CA ILE A 10 -13.62 -19.09 19.81
C ILE A 10 -13.04 -20.46 20.19
N PHE A 11 -11.72 -20.64 20.06
CA PHE A 11 -11.07 -21.91 20.40
C PHE A 11 -11.14 -22.23 21.89
N TYR A 12 -11.06 -21.22 22.75
CA TYR A 12 -11.24 -21.39 24.20
C TYR A 12 -12.69 -21.77 24.55
N GLY A 13 -13.68 -21.17 23.89
CA GLY A 13 -15.08 -21.57 24.04
C GLY A 13 -15.32 -23.02 23.60
N LEU A 14 -14.75 -23.40 22.45
CA LEU A 14 -14.81 -24.77 21.92
C LEU A 14 -14.11 -25.77 22.83
N SER A 15 -12.96 -25.42 23.43
CA SER A 15 -12.26 -26.34 24.34
C SER A 15 -13.11 -26.67 25.57
N ILE A 16 -13.84 -25.69 26.12
CA ILE A 16 -14.75 -25.93 27.25
C ILE A 16 -15.90 -26.85 26.85
N LEU A 17 -16.54 -26.59 25.71
CA LEU A 17 -17.66 -27.40 25.22
C LEU A 17 -17.24 -28.85 24.91
N LEU A 18 -16.06 -29.04 24.32
CA LEU A 18 -15.53 -30.37 23.99
C LEU A 18 -15.04 -31.13 25.21
N ALA A 19 -14.51 -30.44 26.22
CA ALA A 19 -14.17 -31.04 27.50
C ALA A 19 -15.41 -31.58 28.23
N GLN A 20 -16.54 -30.86 28.14
CA GLN A 20 -17.83 -31.33 28.66
C GLN A 20 -18.40 -32.53 27.89
N ALA A 21 -18.02 -32.71 26.62
CA ALA A 21 -18.40 -33.85 25.79
C ALA A 21 -17.44 -35.05 25.91
N GLU A 22 -16.57 -35.07 26.93
CA GLU A 22 -15.52 -36.08 27.17
C GLU A 22 -14.51 -36.26 26.03
N GLN A 23 -14.45 -35.32 25.06
CA GLN A 23 -13.48 -35.32 23.97
C GLN A 23 -12.18 -34.61 24.37
N THR A 24 -11.51 -35.16 25.39
CA THR A 24 -10.36 -34.53 26.05
C THR A 24 -9.21 -34.20 25.10
N LEU A 25 -8.89 -35.09 24.15
CA LEU A 25 -7.82 -34.87 23.18
C LEU A 25 -8.06 -33.64 22.29
N ILE A 26 -9.28 -33.48 21.77
CA ILE A 26 -9.61 -32.37 20.87
C ILE A 26 -9.74 -31.07 21.67
N ALA A 27 -10.25 -31.15 22.91
CA ALA A 27 -10.31 -30.02 23.83
C ALA A 27 -8.92 -29.44 24.13
N ASP A 28 -7.93 -30.29 24.41
CA ASP A 28 -6.53 -29.87 24.65
C ASP A 28 -5.91 -29.20 23.41
N LEU A 29 -6.16 -29.74 22.21
CA LEU A 29 -5.70 -29.12 20.96
C LEU A 29 -6.32 -27.74 20.74
N MET A 30 -7.62 -27.58 21.00
CA MET A 30 -8.30 -26.28 20.91
C MET A 30 -7.75 -25.29 21.94
N GLN A 31 -7.44 -25.73 23.17
CA GLN A 31 -6.82 -24.89 24.18
C GLN A 31 -5.42 -24.43 23.74
N TRP A 32 -4.62 -25.33 23.15
CA TRP A 32 -3.33 -24.96 22.57
C TRP A 32 -3.46 -23.92 21.46
N LEU A 33 -4.42 -24.08 20.55
CA LEU A 33 -4.70 -23.09 19.50
C LEU A 33 -5.14 -21.73 20.09
N ALA A 34 -5.92 -21.74 21.16
CA ALA A 34 -6.30 -20.52 21.86
C ALA A 34 -5.07 -19.79 22.41
N ILE A 35 -4.19 -20.52 23.12
CA ILE A 35 -2.95 -19.98 23.69
C ILE A 35 -2.06 -19.39 22.59
N ILE A 36 -1.84 -20.11 21.49
CA ILE A 36 -1.03 -19.64 20.36
C ILE A 36 -1.61 -18.34 19.78
N ASN A 37 -2.93 -18.25 19.63
CA ASN A 37 -3.58 -17.05 19.12
C ASN A 37 -3.47 -15.85 20.08
N VAL A 38 -3.50 -16.10 21.40
CA VAL A 38 -3.21 -15.05 22.40
C VAL A 38 -1.76 -14.58 22.28
N ILE A 39 -0.80 -15.50 22.18
CA ILE A 39 0.62 -15.16 22.01
C ILE A 39 0.82 -14.34 20.72
N LEU A 40 0.19 -14.75 19.62
CA LEU A 40 0.23 -14.00 18.34
C LEU A 40 -0.41 -12.61 18.47
N ALA A 41 -1.50 -12.48 19.23
CA ALA A 41 -2.12 -11.18 19.48
C ALA A 41 -1.19 -10.26 20.28
N LEU A 42 -0.58 -10.77 21.35
CA LEU A 42 0.39 -10.04 22.18
C LEU A 42 1.61 -9.63 21.38
N PHE A 43 2.16 -10.56 20.58
CA PHE A 43 3.29 -10.27 19.70
C PHE A 43 2.93 -9.17 18.69
N ASN A 44 1.74 -9.24 18.08
CA ASN A 44 1.28 -8.19 17.16
C ASN A 44 0.98 -6.85 17.84
N LEU A 45 0.89 -6.77 19.16
CA LEU A 45 0.71 -5.51 19.90
C LEU A 45 2.04 -4.84 20.27
N ILE A 46 3.17 -5.52 20.11
CA ILE A 46 4.49 -4.95 20.42
C ILE A 46 4.72 -3.67 19.61
N PRO A 47 5.18 -2.58 20.25
CA PRO A 47 5.43 -1.31 19.59
C PRO A 47 6.69 -1.40 18.72
N GLY A 48 6.52 -1.63 17.41
CA GLY A 48 7.62 -1.68 16.47
C GLY A 48 7.19 -2.19 15.10
N PHE A 49 7.89 -1.79 14.04
CA PHE A 49 7.70 -2.44 12.73
C PHE A 49 8.35 -3.82 12.73
N PRO A 50 7.80 -4.80 11.99
CA PRO A 50 6.67 -4.74 11.04
C PRO A 50 5.28 -4.96 11.68
N LEU A 51 5.21 -5.11 13.00
CA LEU A 51 4.02 -5.56 13.73
C LEU A 51 2.89 -4.52 13.70
N ASP A 52 1.65 -4.99 13.88
CA ASP A 52 0.46 -4.14 13.87
C ASP A 52 0.53 -3.03 14.93
N GLY A 53 1.09 -3.35 16.11
CA GLY A 53 1.30 -2.42 17.22
C GLY A 53 2.21 -1.26 16.85
N GLY A 54 3.18 -1.47 15.94
CA GLY A 54 4.00 -0.39 15.38
C GLY A 54 3.17 0.65 14.61
N ARG A 55 2.13 0.23 13.89
CA ARG A 55 1.25 1.15 13.15
C ARG A 55 0.42 2.01 14.09
N VAL A 56 -0.13 1.40 15.14
CA VAL A 56 -0.88 2.10 16.19
C VAL A 56 0.02 3.07 16.93
N PHE A 57 1.20 2.61 17.36
CA PHE A 57 2.19 3.45 18.04
C PHE A 57 2.65 4.63 17.18
N ARG A 58 2.84 4.41 15.86
CA ARG A 58 3.15 5.47 14.90
C ARG A 58 2.04 6.51 14.82
N ALA A 59 0.78 6.10 14.76
CA ALA A 59 -0.36 7.03 14.71
C ALA A 59 -0.43 7.91 15.97
N ILE A 60 -0.15 7.32 17.15
CA ILE A 60 -0.08 8.06 18.41
C ILE A 60 1.06 9.09 18.39
N ILE A 61 2.26 8.69 17.97
CA ILE A 61 3.41 9.61 17.86
C ILE A 61 3.14 10.71 16.83
N TRP A 62 2.55 10.37 15.69
CA TRP A 62 2.20 11.34 14.65
C TRP A 62 1.20 12.37 15.15
N ARG A 63 0.15 11.94 15.86
CA ARG A 63 -0.84 12.85 16.47
C ARG A 63 -0.19 13.83 17.45
N ARG A 64 0.86 13.41 18.17
CA ARG A 64 1.61 14.25 19.12
C ARG A 64 2.63 15.17 18.45
N THR A 65 3.33 14.68 17.42
CA THR A 65 4.49 15.37 16.82
C THR A 65 4.17 16.15 15.55
N GLY A 66 3.03 15.89 14.90
CA GLY A 66 2.63 16.48 13.63
C GLY A 66 3.47 16.04 12.42
N ASN A 67 4.55 15.27 12.62
CA ASN A 67 5.50 14.91 11.56
C ASN A 67 5.55 13.39 11.36
N TYR A 68 5.05 12.95 10.19
CA TYR A 68 4.92 11.54 9.85
C TYR A 68 6.28 10.82 9.68
N HIS A 69 7.29 11.50 9.13
CA HIS A 69 8.63 10.92 8.98
C HIS A 69 9.32 10.72 10.33
N ARG A 70 9.19 11.69 11.25
CA ARG A 70 9.72 11.56 12.62
C ARG A 70 9.03 10.42 13.37
N ALA A 71 7.71 10.30 13.26
CA ALA A 71 6.96 9.19 13.86
C ALA A 71 7.43 7.84 13.33
N THR A 72 7.57 7.69 12.00
CA THR A 72 8.04 6.45 11.38
C THR A 72 9.47 6.08 11.81
N ARG A 73 10.37 7.06 11.87
CA ARG A 73 11.76 6.85 12.33
C ARG A 73 11.80 6.38 13.79
N LEU A 74 11.01 6.99 14.66
CA LEU A 74 10.96 6.62 16.07
C LEU A 74 10.42 5.19 16.26
N VAL A 75 9.30 4.85 15.62
CA VAL A 75 8.74 3.49 15.68
C VAL A 75 9.72 2.44 15.15
N THR A 76 10.45 2.75 14.08
CA THR A 76 11.46 1.83 13.53
C THR A 76 12.58 1.57 14.55
N LYS A 77 13.08 2.62 15.22
CA LYS A 77 14.11 2.47 16.26
C LYS A 77 13.62 1.67 17.47
N VAL A 78 12.38 1.89 17.89
CA VAL A 78 11.79 1.10 19.01
C VAL A 78 11.67 -0.37 18.60
N GLY A 79 11.21 -0.68 17.39
CA GLY A 79 11.16 -2.05 16.89
C GLY A 79 12.53 -2.73 16.82
N GLN A 80 13.57 -2.01 16.37
CA GLN A 80 14.96 -2.50 16.41
C GLN A 80 15.44 -2.74 17.85
N GLY A 81 15.09 -1.84 18.79
CA GLY A 81 15.39 -2.04 20.21
C GLY A 81 14.76 -3.30 20.77
N VAL A 82 13.49 -3.58 20.44
CA VAL A 82 12.83 -4.83 20.82
C VAL A 82 13.50 -6.05 20.20
N ALA A 83 13.87 -5.98 18.92
CA ALA A 83 14.59 -7.05 18.25
C ALA A 83 15.93 -7.37 18.94
N TYR A 84 16.71 -6.35 19.30
CA TYR A 84 17.95 -6.54 20.06
C TYR A 84 17.70 -7.09 21.47
N ALA A 85 16.63 -6.67 22.14
CA ALA A 85 16.25 -7.22 23.44
C ALA A 85 15.93 -8.72 23.34
N PHE A 86 15.27 -9.16 22.27
CA PHE A 86 14.97 -10.58 22.02
C PHE A 86 16.25 -11.38 21.75
N VAL A 87 17.17 -10.84 20.94
CA VAL A 87 18.46 -11.48 20.69
C VAL A 87 19.28 -11.59 21.98
N ALA A 88 19.43 -10.49 22.72
CA ALA A 88 20.16 -10.48 23.98
C ALA A 88 19.54 -11.43 25.02
N GLY A 89 18.21 -11.41 25.16
CA GLY A 89 17.48 -12.32 26.03
C GLY A 89 17.68 -13.79 25.63
N GLY A 90 17.66 -14.08 24.32
CA GLY A 90 17.90 -15.42 23.81
C GLY A 90 19.32 -15.91 24.13
N VAL A 91 20.33 -15.05 23.95
CA VAL A 91 21.72 -15.33 24.35
C VAL A 91 21.80 -15.60 25.86
N VAL A 92 21.20 -14.76 26.69
CA VAL A 92 21.18 -14.96 28.15
C VAL A 92 20.53 -16.30 28.53
N ILE A 93 19.43 -16.68 27.88
CA ILE A 93 18.76 -17.97 28.12
C ILE A 93 19.67 -19.15 27.76
N ILE A 94 20.44 -19.06 26.67
CA ILE A 94 21.39 -20.12 26.28
C ILE A 94 22.47 -20.28 27.37
N PHE A 95 23.08 -19.17 27.81
CA PHE A 95 24.25 -19.23 28.70
C PHE A 95 23.89 -19.41 30.19
N VAL A 96 22.76 -18.85 30.64
CA VAL A 96 22.36 -18.90 32.05
C VAL A 96 21.45 -20.09 32.31
N ALA A 97 20.37 -20.23 31.53
CA ALA A 97 19.39 -21.28 31.73
C ALA A 97 19.76 -22.60 31.03
N HIS A 98 20.81 -22.61 30.20
CA HIS A 98 21.25 -23.79 29.43
C HIS A 98 20.16 -24.36 28.51
N LEU A 99 19.17 -23.53 28.16
CA LEU A 99 18.04 -23.89 27.29
C LEU A 99 18.34 -23.49 25.85
N TRP A 100 19.19 -24.28 25.19
CA TRP A 100 19.69 -24.02 23.84
C TRP A 100 18.59 -23.79 22.81
N LEU A 101 17.59 -24.68 22.74
CA LEU A 101 16.51 -24.61 21.76
C LEU A 101 15.66 -23.34 21.93
N ASN A 102 15.26 -23.03 23.17
CA ASN A 102 14.43 -21.86 23.47
C ASN A 102 15.19 -20.55 23.22
N GLY A 103 16.45 -20.49 23.64
CA GLY A 103 17.27 -19.31 23.43
C GLY A 103 17.59 -19.09 21.96
N LEU A 104 17.92 -20.15 21.21
CA LEU A 104 18.15 -20.08 19.76
C LEU A 104 16.89 -19.63 19.02
N TRP A 105 15.72 -20.16 19.39
CA TRP A 105 14.43 -19.74 18.84
C TRP A 105 14.17 -18.25 19.09
N LEU A 106 14.43 -17.76 20.30
CA LEU A 106 14.25 -16.34 20.63
C LEU A 106 15.23 -15.44 19.87
N VAL A 107 16.49 -15.85 19.71
CA VAL A 107 17.47 -15.16 18.85
C VAL A 107 16.98 -15.11 17.41
N PHE A 108 16.46 -16.22 16.89
CA PHE A 108 15.93 -16.27 15.52
C PHE A 108 14.75 -15.32 15.32
N ILE A 109 13.80 -15.28 16.26
CA ILE A 109 12.68 -14.33 16.24
C ILE A 109 13.20 -12.89 16.28
N GLY A 110 14.15 -12.58 17.17
CA GLY A 110 14.74 -11.25 17.26
C GLY A 110 15.43 -10.83 15.96
N TRP A 111 16.21 -11.72 15.35
CA TRP A 111 16.86 -11.47 14.07
C TRP A 111 15.87 -11.25 12.93
N PHE A 112 14.84 -12.10 12.83
CA PHE A 112 13.77 -11.94 11.85
C PHE A 112 13.04 -10.60 12.02
N LEU A 113 12.75 -10.20 13.27
CA LEU A 113 12.10 -8.94 13.57
C LEU A 113 12.94 -7.74 13.10
N HIS A 114 14.26 -7.79 13.33
CA HIS A 114 15.20 -6.76 12.87
C HIS A 114 15.23 -6.66 11.35
N ASP A 115 15.25 -7.80 10.65
CA ASP A 115 15.30 -7.82 9.19
C ASP A 115 13.99 -7.30 8.56
N ALA A 116 12.85 -7.77 9.06
CA ALA A 116 11.55 -7.32 8.60
C ALA A 116 11.29 -5.82 8.88
N ALA A 117 11.80 -5.30 10.00
CA ALA A 117 11.75 -3.86 10.29
C ALA A 117 12.53 -3.04 9.24
N ARG A 118 13.73 -3.51 8.84
CA ARG A 118 14.55 -2.86 7.79
C ARG A 118 13.88 -2.90 6.43
N ALA A 119 13.33 -4.05 6.04
CA ALA A 119 12.62 -4.22 4.77
C ALA A 119 11.41 -3.25 4.67
N THR A 120 10.63 -3.13 5.74
CA THR A 120 9.47 -2.22 5.82
C THR A 120 9.90 -0.75 5.67
N TYR A 121 11.02 -0.37 6.30
CA TYR A 121 11.54 0.99 6.21
C TYR A 121 11.99 1.37 4.79
N GLN A 122 12.69 0.47 4.10
CA GLN A 122 13.13 0.67 2.72
C GLN A 122 11.95 0.86 1.75
N GLN A 123 10.88 0.08 1.89
CA GLN A 123 9.67 0.25 1.08
C GLN A 123 8.99 1.61 1.27
N ILE A 124 8.96 2.12 2.51
CA ILE A 124 8.40 3.45 2.79
C ILE A 124 9.26 4.54 2.15
N LEU A 125 10.59 4.44 2.25
CA LEU A 125 11.51 5.41 1.64
C LEU A 125 11.40 5.46 0.10
N LEU A 126 11.29 4.30 -0.55
CA LEU A 126 11.11 4.22 -2.00
C LEU A 126 9.79 4.89 -2.41
N ARG A 127 8.71 4.61 -1.67
CA ARG A 127 7.39 5.20 -1.95
C ARG A 127 7.35 6.71 -1.67
N ASP A 128 8.04 7.17 -0.63
CA ASP A 128 8.17 8.60 -0.33
C ASP A 128 9.01 9.33 -1.39
N SER A 129 10.06 8.69 -1.92
CA SER A 129 10.89 9.26 -3.00
C SER A 129 10.09 9.42 -4.31
N LEU A 130 9.13 8.52 -4.55
CA LEU A 130 8.22 8.59 -5.70
C LEU A 130 7.05 9.58 -5.49
N SER A 131 6.68 9.91 -4.24
CA SER A 131 5.56 10.82 -3.93
C SER A 131 5.98 12.29 -3.85
N GLY A 132 7.29 12.59 -3.76
CA GLY A 132 7.83 13.95 -3.72
C GLY A 132 7.76 14.72 -5.04
N VAL A 133 7.37 14.08 -6.15
CA VAL A 133 7.25 14.73 -7.46
C VAL A 133 5.89 15.44 -7.55
N LYS A 134 5.88 16.76 -7.31
CA LYS A 134 4.69 17.61 -7.55
C LYS A 134 4.26 17.45 -9.01
N VAL A 135 2.97 17.21 -9.26
CA VAL A 135 2.37 16.99 -10.60
C VAL A 135 2.78 18.08 -11.62
N ARG A 136 2.98 19.32 -11.15
CA ARG A 136 3.50 20.44 -11.97
C ARG A 136 4.85 20.20 -12.64
N HIS A 137 5.71 19.33 -12.09
CA HIS A 137 7.02 19.01 -12.65
C HIS A 137 6.98 17.87 -13.69
N VAL A 138 5.82 17.22 -13.87
CA VAL A 138 5.59 16.13 -14.84
C VAL A 138 4.52 16.51 -15.87
N THR A 139 3.83 17.63 -15.65
CA THR A 139 2.83 18.15 -16.60
C THR A 139 3.56 18.82 -17.76
N ASP A 140 3.46 18.22 -18.94
CA ASP A 140 3.86 18.88 -20.17
C ASP A 140 2.74 19.83 -20.62
N TYR A 141 3.01 21.14 -20.54
CA TYR A 141 2.09 22.19 -20.94
C TYR A 141 2.07 22.43 -22.46
N SER A 142 2.94 21.73 -23.21
CA SER A 142 3.14 21.91 -24.65
C SER A 142 2.20 21.07 -25.51
N CYS A 143 1.10 20.56 -24.93
CA CYS A 143 0.17 19.72 -25.68
C CYS A 143 -0.72 20.58 -26.58
N PRO A 144 -0.69 20.39 -27.92
CA PRO A 144 -1.52 21.17 -28.83
C PRO A 144 -3.00 20.85 -28.61
N LEU A 145 -3.82 21.90 -28.53
CA LEU A 145 -5.27 21.78 -28.45
C LEU A 145 -5.84 21.46 -29.84
N VAL A 146 -6.72 20.48 -29.92
CA VAL A 146 -7.38 20.09 -31.17
C VAL A 146 -8.85 20.54 -31.15
N SER A 147 -9.34 20.98 -32.31
CA SER A 147 -10.74 21.38 -32.47
C SER A 147 -11.67 20.16 -32.52
N PRO A 148 -12.88 20.24 -31.94
CA PRO A 148 -13.85 19.14 -31.98
C PRO A 148 -14.39 18.85 -33.39
N GLU A 149 -14.34 19.81 -34.31
CA GLU A 149 -14.75 19.66 -35.71
C GLU A 149 -13.71 18.99 -36.59
N LEU A 150 -12.47 18.81 -36.09
CA LEU A 150 -11.40 18.23 -36.88
C LEU A 150 -11.76 16.78 -37.25
N THR A 151 -11.49 16.40 -38.50
CA THR A 151 -11.65 15.01 -38.93
C THR A 151 -10.54 14.13 -38.36
N LEU A 152 -10.82 12.84 -38.20
CA LEU A 152 -9.84 11.88 -37.68
C LEU A 152 -8.60 11.79 -38.59
N GLU A 153 -8.79 11.88 -39.90
CA GLU A 153 -7.69 11.89 -40.86
C GLU A 153 -6.73 13.08 -40.64
N ARG A 154 -7.28 14.30 -40.51
CA ARG A 154 -6.46 15.50 -40.27
C ARG A 154 -5.80 15.48 -38.90
N LEU A 155 -6.48 14.94 -37.88
CA LEU A 155 -5.88 14.72 -36.57
C LEU A 155 -4.62 13.84 -36.67
N VAL A 156 -4.70 12.74 -37.43
CA VAL A 156 -3.56 11.83 -37.60
C VAL A 156 -2.41 12.51 -38.34
N GLN A 157 -2.71 13.16 -39.46
CA GLN A 157 -1.70 13.74 -40.34
C GLN A 157 -1.03 14.99 -39.76
N GLU A 158 -1.81 15.88 -39.13
CA GLU A 158 -1.33 17.19 -38.67
C GLU A 158 -0.81 17.16 -37.22
N TYR A 159 -1.31 16.24 -36.38
CA TYR A 159 -0.96 16.21 -34.94
C TYR A 159 -0.26 14.92 -34.53
N ILE A 160 -0.82 13.74 -34.84
CA ILE A 160 -0.29 12.46 -34.32
C ILE A 160 1.04 12.10 -34.99
N LEU A 161 1.12 12.13 -36.32
CA LEU A 161 2.34 11.79 -37.07
C LEU A 161 3.51 12.76 -36.79
N PRO A 162 3.30 14.09 -36.74
CA PRO A 162 4.41 15.03 -36.50
C PRO A 162 4.87 15.07 -35.04
N THR A 163 3.96 14.91 -34.07
CA THR A 163 4.31 15.04 -32.64
C THR A 163 4.62 13.71 -31.96
N GLY A 164 4.19 12.57 -32.53
CA GLY A 164 4.33 11.24 -31.94
C GLY A 164 3.55 11.05 -30.62
N ARG A 165 2.64 11.98 -30.27
CA ARG A 165 1.88 11.95 -29.03
C ARG A 165 0.63 11.09 -29.17
N ASN A 166 0.22 10.48 -28.06
CA ASN A 166 -0.91 9.55 -28.02
C ASN A 166 -2.19 10.12 -27.41
N CYS A 167 -2.17 11.35 -26.90
CA CYS A 167 -3.30 12.00 -26.23
C CYS A 167 -3.31 13.50 -26.52
N PHE A 168 -4.49 14.04 -26.84
CA PHE A 168 -4.69 15.46 -27.15
C PHE A 168 -5.94 16.00 -26.44
N PRO A 169 -5.86 17.16 -25.77
CA PRO A 169 -7.04 17.83 -25.24
C PRO A 169 -7.88 18.41 -26.39
N VAL A 170 -9.19 18.17 -26.35
CA VAL A 170 -10.16 18.70 -27.31
C VAL A 170 -10.82 19.93 -26.72
N ALA A 171 -10.69 21.06 -27.39
CA ALA A 171 -11.23 22.32 -26.91
C ALA A 171 -11.79 23.15 -28.06
N ARG A 172 -12.89 23.85 -27.78
CA ARG A 172 -13.43 24.88 -28.66
C ARG A 172 -13.06 26.23 -28.06
N GLU A 173 -12.27 27.01 -28.80
CA GLU A 173 -11.73 28.31 -28.36
C GLU A 173 -10.94 28.20 -27.05
N THR A 174 -11.62 28.32 -25.90
CA THR A 174 -11.03 28.24 -24.55
C THR A 174 -11.75 27.24 -23.64
N LEU A 175 -12.79 26.56 -24.12
CA LEU A 175 -13.56 25.60 -23.33
C LEU A 175 -13.10 24.18 -23.64
N LEU A 176 -12.58 23.48 -22.61
CA LEU A 176 -12.22 22.07 -22.71
C LEU A 176 -13.50 21.22 -22.83
N GLU A 177 -13.73 20.64 -24.00
CA GLU A 177 -14.89 19.76 -24.26
C GLU A 177 -14.56 18.29 -23.95
N GLY A 178 -13.29 17.89 -24.06
CA GLY A 178 -12.88 16.51 -23.83
C GLY A 178 -11.41 16.22 -24.06
N MET A 179 -11.09 14.94 -24.23
CA MET A 179 -9.77 14.45 -24.60
C MET A 179 -9.92 13.31 -25.59
N ILE A 180 -9.06 13.29 -26.60
CA ILE A 180 -8.97 12.20 -27.57
C ILE A 180 -7.64 11.48 -27.43
N THR A 181 -7.69 10.14 -27.48
CA THR A 181 -6.50 9.30 -27.40
C THR A 181 -6.34 8.42 -28.63
N LEU A 182 -5.14 7.92 -28.87
CA LEU A 182 -4.87 6.96 -29.95
C LEU A 182 -5.66 5.66 -29.77
N CYS A 183 -6.00 5.29 -28.53
CA CYS A 183 -6.88 4.16 -28.23
C CYS A 183 -8.33 4.39 -28.68
N ASP A 184 -8.82 5.63 -28.63
CA ASP A 184 -10.16 5.97 -29.14
C ASP A 184 -10.19 5.91 -30.66
N LEU A 185 -9.11 6.37 -31.30
CA LEU A 185 -8.94 6.33 -32.75
C LEU A 185 -8.94 4.89 -33.31
N LYS A 186 -8.26 3.96 -32.63
CA LYS A 186 -8.19 2.54 -33.03
C LYS A 186 -9.56 1.83 -33.08
N LYS A 187 -10.59 2.40 -32.46
CA LYS A 187 -11.95 1.82 -32.47
C LYS A 187 -12.66 2.04 -33.81
N ILE A 188 -12.22 3.01 -34.61
CA ILE A 188 -12.82 3.37 -35.89
C ILE A 188 -11.94 2.87 -37.04
N PRO A 189 -12.46 2.06 -37.97
CA PRO A 189 -11.72 1.66 -39.16
C PRO A 189 -11.34 2.86 -40.06
N PRO A 190 -10.18 2.85 -40.73
CA PRO A 190 -9.72 3.95 -41.59
C PRO A 190 -10.70 4.48 -42.63
N PRO A 191 -11.58 3.67 -43.27
CA PRO A 191 -12.52 4.16 -44.28
C PRO A 191 -13.55 5.20 -43.79
N HIS A 192 -13.69 5.40 -42.48
CA HIS A 192 -14.64 6.36 -41.91
C HIS A 192 -13.96 7.61 -41.33
N TRP A 193 -12.63 7.74 -41.48
CA TRP A 193 -11.85 8.81 -40.84
C TRP A 193 -12.02 10.19 -41.50
N ASP A 194 -12.51 10.19 -42.74
CA ASP A 194 -12.84 11.38 -43.55
C ASP A 194 -14.14 12.06 -43.08
N THR A 195 -15.09 11.26 -42.60
CA THR A 195 -16.46 11.66 -42.23
C THR A 195 -16.68 11.74 -40.73
N THR A 196 -15.87 11.04 -39.92
CA THR A 196 -15.95 11.06 -38.46
C THR A 196 -15.15 12.23 -37.89
N THR A 197 -15.74 12.98 -36.96
CA THR A 197 -15.06 14.10 -36.29
C THR A 197 -14.51 13.68 -34.93
N VAL A 198 -13.55 14.46 -34.41
CA VAL A 198 -12.99 14.26 -33.06
C VAL A 198 -14.09 14.25 -31.99
N ARG A 199 -15.10 15.11 -32.13
CA ARG A 199 -16.24 15.20 -31.22
C ARG A 199 -17.00 13.87 -31.07
N ASP A 200 -17.10 13.09 -32.13
CA ASP A 200 -17.92 11.87 -32.15
C ASP A 200 -17.31 10.75 -31.30
N ILE A 201 -15.99 10.76 -31.14
CA ILE A 201 -15.25 9.68 -30.46
C ILE A 201 -14.46 10.13 -29.23
N MET A 202 -14.33 11.43 -28.98
CA MET A 202 -13.60 11.94 -27.83
C MET A 202 -14.20 11.45 -26.51
N THR A 203 -13.38 11.35 -25.47
CA THR A 203 -13.86 11.20 -24.11
C THR A 203 -14.32 12.58 -23.59
N PRO A 204 -15.63 12.78 -23.36
CA PRO A 204 -16.15 14.09 -22.94
C PRO A 204 -15.68 14.46 -21.53
N VAL A 205 -15.60 15.76 -21.25
CA VAL A 205 -15.07 16.31 -19.99
C VAL A 205 -15.78 15.77 -18.73
N ASN A 206 -17.06 15.42 -18.82
CA ASN A 206 -17.83 14.83 -17.72
C ASN A 206 -17.38 13.40 -17.35
N LYS A 207 -16.66 12.70 -18.23
CA LYS A 207 -16.07 11.38 -17.99
C LYS A 207 -14.59 11.44 -17.67
N LEU A 208 -13.96 12.61 -17.77
CA LEU A 208 -12.55 12.80 -17.46
C LEU A 208 -12.33 12.90 -15.95
N LYS A 209 -11.31 12.18 -15.46
CA LYS A 209 -10.79 12.37 -14.10
C LYS A 209 -9.86 13.57 -14.09
N ALA A 210 -10.40 14.74 -13.74
CA ALA A 210 -9.61 15.95 -13.57
C ALA A 210 -9.08 16.06 -12.13
N ILE A 211 -7.81 16.44 -12.00
CA ILE A 211 -7.21 16.82 -10.71
C ILE A 211 -7.12 18.34 -10.71
N ARG A 212 -7.80 19.00 -9.77
CA ARG A 212 -7.61 20.45 -9.58
C ARG A 212 -6.25 20.67 -8.93
N SER A 213 -5.39 21.43 -9.60
CA SER A 213 -4.19 21.96 -8.96
C SER A 213 -4.64 22.86 -7.82
N THR A 214 -4.39 22.45 -6.57
CA THR A 214 -4.58 23.31 -5.41
C THR A 214 -3.43 24.30 -5.43
N VAL A 215 -3.71 25.55 -5.80
CA VAL A 215 -2.75 26.65 -5.66
C VAL A 215 -2.59 26.89 -4.17
N GLY A 216 -1.46 26.44 -3.63
CA GLY A 216 -1.02 26.61 -2.24
C GLY A 216 0.50 26.58 -2.19
#